data_AF-A0A969AYV5-F1
#
_entry.id   AF-A0A969AYV5-F1
#
_cell.length_a   1.000
_cell.length_b   1.000
_cell.length_c   1.000
_cell.angle_alpha   90.00
_cell.angle_beta   90.00
_cell.angle_gamma   90.00
#
_symmetry.space_group_name_H-M   'P 1'
#
loop_
_entity.id
_entity.type
_entity.pdbx_description
1 polymer ?
#
loop_
_entity_poly.entity_id
_entity_poly.type
_entity_poly.pdbx_seq_one_letter_code
_entity_poly.pdbx_strand_id
1 'polypeptide(L)'
;MKIYIYIFYFFFGLSLAACVEPYNFKSEARESFLVVDGRITQLEKYNTLRLTRSTPYGQAADLIPVDNGLVKIYKNDEEGIECKKLGDGFYQLATLGEVGNSYFIEITIGDKI
;
A
#
# COMPACT_ATOMS: atom_id res chain seq x y z
N MET A 1 9.02 0.30 66.82
CA MET A 1 7.86 0.86 66.11
C MET A 1 8.21 1.58 64.81
N LYS A 2 9.21 2.47 64.78
CA LYS A 2 9.58 3.23 63.56
C LYS A 2 9.99 2.34 62.36
N ILE A 3 10.73 1.25 62.61
CA ILE A 3 11.22 0.34 61.54
C ILE A 3 10.07 -0.36 60.77
N TYR A 4 8.98 -0.75 61.46
CA TYR A 4 7.85 -1.44 60.85
C TYR A 4 7.02 -0.52 59.95
N ILE A 5 6.98 0.77 60.25
CA ILE A 5 6.34 1.79 59.41
C ILE A 5 7.11 1.92 58.08
N TYR A 6 8.44 1.97 58.10
CA TYR A 6 9.24 2.03 56.87
C TYR A 6 9.11 0.76 56.02
N ILE A 7 9.03 -0.42 56.66
CA ILE A 7 8.79 -1.69 55.96
C ILE A 7 7.40 -1.69 55.29
N PHE A 8 6.38 -1.18 55.99
CA PHE A 8 5.03 -1.07 55.42
C PHE A 8 4.99 -0.11 54.21
N TYR A 9 5.63 1.06 54.30
CA TYR A 9 5.71 1.99 53.17
C TYR A 9 6.51 1.42 51.99
N PHE A 10 7.59 0.68 52.26
CA PHE A 10 8.37 0.01 51.22
C PHE A 10 7.56 -1.06 50.49
N PHE A 11 6.83 -1.89 51.24
CA PHE A 11 5.98 -2.95 50.67
C PHE A 11 4.79 -2.37 49.89
N PHE A 12 4.20 -1.29 50.39
CA PHE A 12 3.13 -0.57 49.70
C PHE A 12 3.64 0.05 48.38
N GLY A 13 4.82 0.68 48.38
CA GLY A 13 5.44 1.22 47.16
C GLY A 13 5.72 0.17 46.09
N LEU A 14 6.12 -1.04 46.47
CA LEU A 14 6.41 -2.13 45.52
C LEU A 14 5.16 -2.64 44.80
N SER A 15 3.99 -2.61 45.45
CA SER A 15 2.72 -3.05 44.85
C SER A 15 2.22 -2.12 43.75
N LEU A 16 2.57 -0.82 43.78
CA LEU A 16 2.18 0.13 42.72
C LEU A 16 3.01 -0.05 41.43
N ALA A 17 4.22 -0.62 41.52
CA ALA A 17 5.07 -0.85 40.35
C ALA A 17 4.69 -2.10 39.54
N ALA A 18 3.84 -2.98 40.09
CA ALA A 18 3.46 -4.25 39.45
C ALA A 18 2.28 -4.13 38.47
N CYS A 19 1.55 -3.00 38.45
CA CYS A 19 0.32 -2.84 37.67
C CYS A 19 0.51 -2.24 36.26
N VAL A 20 1.75 -2.03 35.81
CA VAL A 20 1.97 -1.57 34.44
C VAL A 20 2.12 -2.79 33.53
N GLU A 21 0.99 -3.32 33.09
CA GLU A 21 0.97 -4.33 32.05
C GLU A 21 1.55 -3.75 30.75
N PRO A 22 2.54 -4.40 30.11
CA PRO A 22 3.07 -3.93 28.85
C PRO A 22 1.97 -4.01 27.78
N TYR A 23 1.59 -2.86 27.23
CA TYR A 23 0.66 -2.80 26.11
C TYR A 23 1.31 -3.44 24.88
N ASN A 24 0.79 -4.59 24.46
CA ASN A 24 1.31 -5.33 23.33
C ASN A 24 0.46 -5.01 22.10
N PHE A 25 0.90 -4.01 21.32
CA PHE A 25 0.23 -3.62 20.08
C PHE A 25 0.36 -4.76 19.05
N LYS A 26 -0.66 -5.61 18.96
CA LYS A 26 -0.81 -6.57 17.87
C LYS A 26 -1.45 -5.84 16.69
N SER A 27 -0.61 -5.32 15.79
CA SER A 27 -1.04 -5.00 14.44
C SER A 27 -1.43 -6.31 13.78
N GLU A 28 -2.70 -6.47 13.42
CA GLU A 28 -3.09 -7.51 12.46
C GLU A 28 -2.25 -7.37 11.18
N ALA A 29 -2.03 -8.49 10.50
CA ALA A 29 -1.09 -8.64 9.40
C ALA A 29 -1.16 -7.42 8.45
N ARG A 30 -0.01 -6.79 8.22
CA ARG A 30 0.08 -5.54 7.45
C ARG A 30 -0.27 -5.83 5.99
N GLU A 31 -1.50 -5.52 5.60
CA GLU A 31 -1.96 -5.66 4.22
C GLU A 31 -1.17 -4.69 3.31
N SER A 32 -0.73 -5.21 2.16
CA SER A 32 -0.10 -4.40 1.12
C SER A 32 -1.15 -4.03 0.07
N PHE A 33 -1.30 -2.74 -0.20
CA PHE A 33 -2.23 -2.21 -1.18
C PHE A 33 -1.58 -2.15 -2.55
N LEU A 34 -2.37 -2.40 -3.60
CA LEU A 34 -1.98 -2.04 -4.95
C LEU A 34 -2.12 -0.53 -5.13
N VAL A 35 -1.05 0.11 -5.57
CA VAL A 35 -1.00 1.54 -5.88
C VAL A 35 -0.89 1.69 -7.39
N VAL A 36 -1.82 2.46 -7.95
CA VAL A 36 -1.91 2.77 -9.37
C VAL A 36 -1.66 4.26 -9.53
N ASP A 37 -0.62 4.60 -10.29
CA ASP A 37 -0.30 5.99 -10.65
C ASP A 37 -0.23 6.09 -12.18
N GLY A 38 -0.77 7.16 -12.74
CA GLY A 38 -0.65 7.43 -14.16
C GLY A 38 -1.62 8.49 -14.63
N ARG A 39 -1.38 8.94 -15.86
CA ARG A 39 -2.18 10.00 -16.48
C ARG A 39 -2.42 9.68 -17.95
N ILE A 40 -3.68 9.80 -18.35
CA ILE A 40 -4.09 9.73 -19.76
C ILE A 40 -4.18 11.16 -20.27
N THR A 41 -3.44 11.48 -21.33
CA THR A 41 -3.32 12.83 -21.90
C THR A 41 -3.46 12.83 -23.42
N GLN A 42 -3.77 14.00 -23.98
CA GLN A 42 -3.87 14.20 -25.44
C GLN A 42 -2.52 14.50 -26.11
N LEU A 43 -1.42 14.53 -25.35
CA LEU A 43 -0.10 14.85 -25.90
C LEU A 43 0.36 13.68 -26.77
N GLU A 44 1.06 13.94 -27.89
CA GLU A 44 1.64 12.90 -28.77
C GLU A 44 2.81 12.10 -28.11
N LYS A 45 2.77 11.96 -26.78
CA LYS A 45 3.65 11.10 -26.00
C LYS A 45 2.83 9.92 -25.49
N TYR A 46 3.48 8.76 -25.41
CA TYR A 46 2.86 7.58 -24.83
C TYR A 46 2.38 7.85 -23.39
N ASN A 47 1.14 7.45 -23.11
CA ASN A 47 0.60 7.52 -21.76
C ASN A 47 1.13 6.33 -20.96
N THR A 48 1.65 6.60 -19.76
CA THR A 48 2.30 5.59 -18.92
C THR A 48 1.57 5.46 -17.60
N LEU A 49 1.39 4.22 -17.17
CA LEU A 49 0.83 3.80 -15.89
C LEU A 49 1.93 3.08 -15.10
N ARG A 50 1.94 3.26 -13.79
CA ARG A 50 2.86 2.63 -12.86
C ARG A 50 2.07 1.87 -11.81
N LEU A 51 2.35 0.58 -11.68
CA LEU A 51 1.78 -0.31 -10.67
C LEU A 51 2.82 -0.68 -9.64
N THR A 52 2.51 -0.42 -8.37
CA THR A 52 3.39 -0.73 -7.24
C THR A 52 2.60 -1.29 -6.07
N ARG A 53 3.28 -1.96 -5.12
CA ARG A 53 2.69 -2.32 -3.82
C ARG A 53 3.13 -1.32 -2.76
N SER A 54 2.20 -0.95 -1.89
CA SER A 54 2.50 -0.11 -0.74
C SER A 54 3.39 -0.86 0.25
N THR A 55 4.36 -0.17 0.83
CA THR A 55 5.18 -0.71 1.90
C THR A 55 4.39 -0.77 3.21
N PRO A 56 4.44 -1.90 3.94
CA PRO A 56 3.90 -1.99 5.29
C PRO A 56 4.52 -0.95 6.26
N TYR A 57 3.71 -0.36 7.13
CA TYR A 57 4.15 0.64 8.12
C TYR A 57 5.34 0.15 8.96
N GLY A 58 6.42 0.91 9.08
CA GLY A 58 7.60 0.52 9.87
C GLY A 58 8.58 -0.42 9.17
N GLN A 59 8.45 -0.62 7.85
CA GLN A 59 9.52 -1.12 6.99
C GLN A 59 10.14 0.03 6.19
N ALA A 60 11.32 -0.19 5.61
CA ALA A 60 11.95 0.78 4.71
C ALA A 60 11.04 1.06 3.51
N ALA A 61 10.90 2.34 3.14
CA ALA A 61 10.04 2.77 2.06
C ALA A 61 10.63 2.38 0.69
N ASP A 62 10.46 1.11 0.33
CA ASP A 62 10.85 0.58 -0.97
C ASP A 62 9.64 0.54 -1.91
N LEU A 63 9.84 1.02 -3.14
CA LEU A 63 8.88 0.88 -4.22
C LEU A 63 8.95 -0.56 -4.74
N ILE A 64 7.90 -1.33 -4.49
CA ILE A 64 7.79 -2.72 -4.95
C ILE A 64 7.01 -2.73 -6.26
N PRO A 65 7.65 -2.90 -7.43
CA PRO A 65 6.96 -2.89 -8.72
C PRO A 65 6.07 -4.13 -8.89
N VAL A 66 4.96 -3.97 -9.61
CA VAL A 66 4.06 -5.08 -9.97
C VAL A 66 4.22 -5.39 -11.46
N ASP A 67 4.98 -6.45 -11.74
CA ASP A 67 5.38 -6.84 -13.09
C ASP A 67 4.58 -8.01 -13.66
N ASN A 68 3.84 -8.74 -12.84
CA ASN A 68 3.01 -9.88 -13.22
C ASN A 68 1.53 -9.49 -13.44
N GLY A 69 1.29 -8.23 -13.81
CA GLY A 69 -0.04 -7.70 -14.08
C GLY A 69 -0.37 -7.64 -15.56
N LEU A 70 -1.65 -7.77 -15.87
CA LEU A 70 -2.25 -7.39 -17.14
C LEU A 70 -3.09 -6.12 -16.90
N VAL A 71 -2.89 -5.10 -17.74
CA VAL A 71 -3.56 -3.80 -17.61
C VAL A 71 -4.31 -3.50 -18.89
N LYS A 72 -5.62 -3.25 -18.77
CA LYS A 72 -6.49 -2.85 -19.87
C LYS A 72 -7.15 -1.52 -19.57
N ILE A 73 -7.31 -0.70 -20.61
CA ILE A 73 -8.04 0.57 -20.52
C ILE A 73 -9.22 0.55 -21.48
N TYR A 74 -10.40 0.82 -20.95
CA TYR A 74 -11.65 0.92 -21.69
C TYR A 74 -12.01 2.40 -21.87
N LYS A 75 -12.57 2.75 -23.03
CA LYS A 75 -13.01 4.11 -23.38
C LYS A 75 -14.51 4.06 -23.63
N ASN A 76 -15.34 4.78 -22.87
CA ASN A 76 -16.81 4.84 -23.06
C ASN A 76 -17.48 3.47 -23.30
N ASP A 77 -17.10 2.45 -22.53
CA ASP A 77 -17.60 1.07 -22.65
C ASP A 77 -17.24 0.33 -23.97
N GLU A 78 -16.32 0.88 -24.77
CA GLU A 78 -15.72 0.20 -25.93
C GLU A 78 -14.75 -0.92 -25.51
N GLU A 79 -14.26 -1.69 -26.49
CA GLU A 79 -13.29 -2.76 -26.26
C GLU A 79 -12.03 -2.25 -25.54
N GLY A 80 -11.59 -3.01 -24.52
CA GLY A 80 -10.44 -2.66 -23.71
C GLY A 80 -9.12 -2.79 -24.47
N ILE A 81 -8.32 -1.74 -24.46
CA ILE A 81 -7.00 -1.70 -25.06
C ILE A 81 -5.97 -2.18 -24.04
N GLU A 82 -5.25 -3.24 -24.37
CA GLU A 82 -4.20 -3.77 -23.51
C GLU A 82 -2.96 -2.86 -23.52
N CYS A 83 -2.44 -2.57 -22.33
CA CYS A 83 -1.22 -1.80 -22.16
C CYS A 83 0.01 -2.69 -22.35
N LYS A 84 1.01 -2.19 -23.07
CA LYS A 84 2.29 -2.86 -23.22
C LYS A 84 3.11 -2.71 -21.95
N LYS A 85 3.48 -3.83 -21.32
CA LYS A 85 4.42 -3.81 -20.20
C LYS A 85 5.81 -3.36 -20.66
N LEU A 86 6.40 -2.41 -19.94
CA LEU A 86 7.77 -1.93 -20.17
C LEU A 86 8.78 -2.51 -19.15
N GLY A 87 8.32 -2.92 -17.96
CA GLY A 87 9.14 -3.42 -16.86
C GLY A 87 9.12 -2.49 -15.65
N ASP A 88 9.61 -2.97 -14.50
CA ASP A 88 9.63 -2.23 -13.22
C ASP A 88 8.27 -1.62 -12.84
N GLY A 89 7.19 -2.35 -13.13
CA GLY A 89 5.82 -1.94 -12.85
C GLY A 89 5.28 -0.88 -13.81
N PHE A 90 6.00 -0.52 -14.88
CA PHE A 90 5.52 0.42 -15.90
C PHE A 90 4.77 -0.28 -17.04
N TYR A 91 3.63 0.30 -17.39
CA TYR A 91 2.74 -0.12 -18.47
C TYR A 91 2.43 1.07 -19.37
N GLN A 92 2.48 0.84 -20.68
CA GLN A 92 2.34 1.87 -21.69
C GLN A 92 1.08 1.66 -22.50
N LEU A 93 0.26 2.70 -22.57
CA LEU A 93 -0.89 2.76 -23.45
C LEU A 93 -0.47 3.31 -24.82
N ALA A 94 -0.82 2.58 -25.88
CA ALA A 94 -0.45 2.95 -27.25
C ALA A 94 -1.34 4.05 -27.86
N THR A 95 -2.38 4.46 -27.16
CA THR A 95 -3.38 5.44 -27.59
C THR A 95 -3.34 6.71 -26.76
N LEU A 96 -3.78 7.81 -27.37
CA LEU A 96 -3.90 9.11 -26.74
C LEU A 96 -5.25 9.23 -26.01
N GLY A 97 -5.25 10.03 -24.96
CA GLY A 97 -6.48 10.51 -24.36
C GLY A 97 -7.22 11.42 -25.31
N GLU A 98 -8.54 11.39 -25.22
CA GLU A 98 -9.46 12.23 -25.96
C GLU A 98 -10.42 12.88 -24.96
N VAL A 99 -10.52 14.21 -24.98
CA VAL A 99 -11.39 14.96 -24.08
C VAL A 99 -12.86 14.64 -24.37
N GLY A 100 -13.66 14.55 -23.30
CA GLY A 100 -15.08 14.22 -23.37
C GLY A 100 -15.38 12.73 -23.22
N ASN A 101 -14.35 11.87 -23.14
CA ASN A 101 -14.50 10.44 -22.92
C ASN A 101 -14.21 10.04 -21.47
N SER A 102 -14.89 8.99 -21.02
CA SER A 102 -14.65 8.30 -19.75
C SER A 102 -13.69 7.13 -19.98
N TYR A 103 -12.76 6.96 -19.06
CA TYR A 103 -11.76 5.89 -19.11
C TYR A 103 -11.85 5.02 -17.87
N PHE A 104 -11.89 3.69 -18.07
CA PHE A 104 -11.85 2.71 -17.00
C PHE A 104 -10.59 1.87 -17.11
N ILE A 105 -9.96 1.57 -15.98
CA ILE A 105 -8.76 0.74 -15.92
C ILE A 105 -9.13 -0.57 -15.25
N GLU A 106 -8.82 -1.67 -15.92
CA GLU A 106 -8.90 -3.02 -15.38
C GLU A 106 -7.49 -3.54 -15.16
N ILE A 107 -7.23 -4.04 -13.96
CA ILE A 107 -5.94 -4.58 -13.57
C ILE A 107 -6.16 -6.00 -13.06
N THR A 108 -5.53 -6.95 -13.73
CA THR A 108 -5.55 -8.35 -13.34
C THR A 108 -4.15 -8.75 -12.93
N ILE A 109 -3.95 -9.10 -11.66
CA ILE A 109 -2.65 -9.54 -11.14
C ILE A 109 -2.66 -11.07 -11.07
N GLY A 110 -1.71 -11.70 -11.74
CA GLY A 110 -1.49 -13.13 -11.60
C GLY A 110 -0.76 -13.42 -10.30
N ASP A 111 -1.48 -13.56 -9.19
CA ASP A 111 -0.89 -14.04 -7.94
C ASP A 111 -0.50 -15.52 -8.10
N LYS A 112 0.80 -15.81 -7.98
CA LYS A 112 1.23 -17.06 -7.35
C LYS A 112 1.44 -16.73 -5.88
N ILE A 113 0.51 -17.17 -5.06
CA ILE A 113 0.69 -17.32 -3.61
C ILE A 113 1.79 -18.36 -3.38
#